data_AF-A0A4U7F7Y1-F1
#
_entry.id   AF-A0A4U7F7Y1-F1
#
_cell.length_a   1.000
_cell.length_b   1.000
_cell.length_c   1.000
_cell.angle_alpha   90.00
_cell.angle_beta   90.00
_cell.angle_gamma   90.00
#
_symmetry.space_group_name_H-M   'P 1'
#
loop_
_entity.id
_entity.type
_entity.pdbx_description
1 polymer ?
#
loop_
_entity_poly.entity_id
_entity_poly.type
_entity_poly.pdbx_seq_one_letter_code
_entity_poly.pdbx_strand_id
1 'polypeptide(L)'
;MSEDAEVARERVIESLEQSAEVYGLSRSAGRIYGVLYFATDPLSIPELVERTGYAKSTVSNVTRTLTRVGLIRRRSSDGGGRRVRFTAEREVWFIVQDVFQQYVYRELQTTHREIRRAERGLGDAGGADDAGGVEAERIRELRETYADLREIVELVSDLSAAELRDALESYER
;
A
#
# COMPACT_ATOMS: atom_id res chain seq x y z
N MET A 1 8.58 -21.53 23.72
CA MET A 1 7.59 -21.81 22.64
C MET A 1 7.89 -23.20 22.11
N SER A 2 6.90 -23.96 21.62
CA SER A 2 7.18 -25.25 20.96
C SER A 2 8.02 -25.01 19.71
N GLU A 3 8.92 -25.94 19.38
CA GLU A 3 9.71 -25.94 18.15
C GLU A 3 8.80 -25.80 16.91
N ASP A 4 7.62 -26.44 16.95
CA ASP A 4 6.59 -26.33 15.92
C ASP A 4 6.07 -24.91 15.73
N ALA A 5 5.94 -24.15 16.81
CA ALA A 5 5.43 -22.78 16.76
C ALA A 5 6.45 -21.81 16.16
N GLU A 6 7.74 -22.06 16.36
CA GLU A 6 8.81 -21.27 15.74
C GLU A 6 8.91 -21.54 14.24
N VAL A 7 8.82 -22.81 13.83
CA VAL A 7 8.78 -23.20 12.42
C VAL A 7 7.55 -22.62 11.71
N ALA A 8 6.38 -22.70 12.35
CA ALA A 8 5.15 -22.11 11.80
C ALA A 8 5.27 -20.59 11.62
N ARG A 9 5.83 -19.89 12.62
CA ARG A 9 6.09 -18.45 12.56
C ARG A 9 7.01 -18.10 11.39
N GLU A 10 8.14 -18.77 11.26
CA GLU A 10 9.11 -18.47 10.21
C GLU A 10 8.51 -18.65 8.81
N ARG A 11 7.74 -19.72 8.60
CA ARG A 11 7.03 -19.96 7.32
C ARG A 11 6.09 -18.81 6.95
N VAL A 12 5.38 -18.24 7.92
CA VAL A 12 4.49 -17.09 7.67
C VAL A 12 5.33 -15.84 7.36
N ILE A 13 6.43 -15.61 8.07
CA ILE A 13 7.33 -14.47 7.81
C ILE A 13 7.92 -14.56 6.39
N GLU A 14 8.38 -15.74 5.97
CA GLU A 14 8.89 -15.98 4.61
C GLU A 14 7.81 -15.75 3.55
N SER A 15 6.58 -16.19 3.80
CA SER A 15 5.46 -15.95 2.89
C SER A 15 5.13 -14.45 2.75
N LEU A 16 5.15 -13.70 3.86
CA LEU A 16 4.98 -12.25 3.85
C LEU A 16 6.14 -11.53 3.15
N GLU A 17 7.37 -12.00 3.34
CA GLU A 17 8.56 -11.51 2.65
C GLU A 17 8.43 -11.66 1.13
N GLN A 18 7.99 -12.83 0.66
CA GLN A 18 7.83 -13.09 -0.77
C GLN A 18 6.64 -12.33 -1.37
N SER A 19 5.54 -12.21 -0.63
CA SER A 19 4.32 -11.55 -1.11
C SER A 19 4.42 -10.02 -1.10
N ALA A 20 5.38 -9.44 -0.38
CA ALA A 20 5.55 -7.98 -0.28
C ALA A 20 5.66 -7.29 -1.65
N GLU A 21 6.31 -7.94 -2.61
CA GLU A 21 6.50 -7.41 -3.97
C GLU A 21 5.16 -7.20 -4.71
N VAL A 22 4.15 -8.03 -4.44
CA VAL A 22 2.79 -7.90 -5.01
C VAL A 22 2.15 -6.57 -4.61
N TYR A 23 2.46 -6.11 -3.40
CA TYR A 23 1.95 -4.85 -2.85
C TYR A 23 2.87 -3.65 -3.14
N GLY A 24 3.86 -3.80 -4.04
CA GLY A 24 4.83 -2.76 -4.36
C GLY A 24 5.85 -2.47 -3.24
N LEU A 25 5.99 -3.40 -2.29
CA LEU A 25 6.94 -3.30 -1.18
C LEU A 25 8.16 -4.18 -1.42
N SER A 26 9.29 -3.87 -0.78
CA SER A 26 10.49 -4.71 -0.86
C SER A 26 10.34 -5.98 -0.01
N ARG A 27 11.06 -7.06 -0.34
CA ARG A 27 11.16 -8.27 0.50
C ARG A 27 11.52 -7.94 1.95
N SER A 28 12.48 -7.03 2.12
CA SER A 28 12.88 -6.54 3.45
C SER A 28 11.73 -5.89 4.22
N ALA A 29 10.78 -5.24 3.54
CA ALA A 29 9.56 -4.72 4.14
C ALA A 29 8.64 -5.83 4.63
N GLY A 30 8.40 -6.86 3.82
CA GLY A 30 7.62 -8.03 4.22
C GLY A 30 8.22 -8.76 5.42
N ARG A 31 9.53 -9.02 5.41
CA ARG A 31 10.21 -9.70 6.54
C ARG A 31 10.20 -8.86 7.82
N ILE A 32 10.51 -7.56 7.73
CA ILE A 32 10.48 -6.65 8.90
C ILE A 32 9.06 -6.56 9.48
N TYR A 33 8.05 -6.44 8.62
CA TYR A 33 6.66 -6.43 9.05
C TYR A 33 6.26 -7.76 9.71
N GLY A 34 6.61 -8.90 9.11
CA GLY A 34 6.35 -10.23 9.69
C GLY A 34 6.99 -10.43 11.06
N VAL A 35 8.26 -10.00 11.24
CA VAL A 35 8.93 -10.04 12.55
C VAL A 35 8.19 -9.18 13.58
N LEU A 36 7.74 -7.99 13.20
CA LEU A 36 6.96 -7.11 14.08
C LEU A 36 5.56 -7.64 14.38
N TYR A 37 4.94 -8.37 13.45
CA TYR A 37 3.60 -8.95 13.59
C TYR A 37 3.55 -9.99 14.72
N PHE A 38 4.58 -10.82 14.79
CA PHE A 38 4.72 -11.86 15.82
C PHE A 38 5.48 -11.41 17.08
N ALA A 39 6.00 -10.18 17.11
CA ALA A 39 6.65 -9.64 18.30
C ALA A 39 5.63 -9.40 19.42
N THR A 40 5.92 -9.89 20.62
CA THR A 40 5.12 -9.62 21.82
C THR A 40 5.29 -8.19 22.31
N ASP A 41 6.48 -7.63 22.11
CA ASP A 41 6.88 -6.33 22.61
C ASP A 41 7.36 -5.42 21.46
N PRO A 42 7.20 -4.09 21.58
CA PRO A 42 7.69 -3.15 20.58
C PRO A 42 9.21 -3.28 20.37
N LEU A 43 9.65 -3.46 19.11
CA LEU A 43 11.06 -3.67 18.77
C LEU A 43 11.74 -2.39 18.30
N SER A 44 12.99 -2.21 18.67
CA SER A 44 13.87 -1.14 18.17
C SER A 44 14.60 -1.55 16.89
N ILE A 45 15.20 -0.58 16.19
CA ILE A 45 15.99 -0.87 14.98
C ILE A 45 17.11 -1.91 15.22
N PRO A 46 17.91 -1.83 16.30
CA PRO A 46 18.91 -2.88 16.58
C PRO A 46 18.32 -4.28 16.72
N GLU A 47 17.19 -4.43 17.43
CA GLU A 47 16.51 -5.72 17.60
C GLU A 47 15.97 -6.24 16.26
N LEU A 48 15.48 -5.35 15.40
CA LEU A 48 15.05 -5.71 14.04
C LEU A 48 16.23 -6.14 13.16
N VAL A 49 17.39 -5.48 13.26
CA VAL A 49 18.61 -5.91 12.56
C VAL A 49 19.00 -7.33 12.96
N GLU A 50 18.99 -7.62 14.26
CA GLU A 50 19.34 -8.94 14.80
C GLU A 50 18.37 -10.02 14.33
N ARG A 51 17.06 -9.75 14.37
CA ARG A 51 16.03 -10.73 14.01
C ARG A 51 15.86 -10.94 12.51
N THR A 52 16.11 -9.91 11.70
CA THR A 52 15.89 -9.98 10.24
C THR A 52 17.15 -10.30 9.46
N GLY A 53 18.34 -10.05 10.03
CA GLY A 53 19.63 -10.19 9.36
C GLY A 53 19.96 -9.06 8.37
N TYR A 54 19.07 -8.09 8.16
CA TYR A 54 19.34 -6.98 7.26
C TYR A 54 20.22 -5.90 7.89
N ALA A 55 20.98 -5.20 7.04
CA ALA A 55 21.77 -4.06 7.44
C ALA A 55 20.91 -2.97 8.11
N LYS A 56 21.50 -2.28 9.09
CA LYS A 56 20.85 -1.18 9.83
C LYS A 56 20.27 -0.09 8.92
N SER A 57 20.95 0.24 7.82
CA SER A 57 20.46 1.20 6.82
C SER A 57 19.16 0.73 6.17
N THR A 58 19.10 -0.53 5.75
CA THR A 58 17.91 -1.17 5.19
C THR A 58 16.77 -1.15 6.19
N VAL A 59 16.99 -1.63 7.43
CA VAL A 59 15.96 -1.64 8.48
C VAL A 59 15.46 -0.23 8.77
N SER A 60 16.35 0.76 8.82
CA SER A 60 15.97 2.16 9.07
C SER A 60 15.14 2.76 7.93
N ASN A 61 15.46 2.44 6.67
CA ASN A 61 14.70 2.93 5.52
C ASN A 61 13.33 2.25 5.43
N VAL A 62 13.31 0.92 5.60
CA VAL A 62 12.09 0.14 5.55
C VAL A 62 11.13 0.51 6.67
N THR A 63 11.59 0.68 7.91
CA THR A 63 10.71 1.10 9.02
C THR A 63 10.13 2.49 8.78
N ARG A 64 10.85 3.41 8.15
CA ARG A 64 10.27 4.70 7.71
C ARG A 64 9.20 4.52 6.65
N THR A 65 9.46 3.70 5.63
CA THR A 65 8.46 3.38 4.59
C THR A 65 7.21 2.75 5.20
N LEU A 66 7.37 1.68 5.98
CA LEU A 66 6.29 0.97 6.67
C LEU A 66 5.49 1.88 7.61
N THR A 67 6.16 2.82 8.30
CA THR A 67 5.47 3.80 9.16
C THR A 67 4.65 4.78 8.31
N ARG A 68 5.20 5.23 7.19
CA ARG A 68 4.53 6.18 6.28
C ARG A 68 3.29 5.56 5.63
N VAL A 69 3.35 4.28 5.29
CA VAL A 69 2.20 3.52 4.75
C VAL A 69 1.31 2.94 5.85
N GLY A 70 1.52 3.29 7.13
CA GLY A 70 0.64 2.85 8.23
C GLY A 70 0.79 1.39 8.69
N LEU A 71 1.62 0.57 8.02
CA LEU A 71 1.83 -0.85 8.35
C LEU A 71 2.46 -1.07 9.73
N ILE A 72 3.19 -0.08 10.25
CA ILE A 72 3.77 -0.12 11.59
C ILE A 72 3.59 1.21 12.32
N ARG A 73 3.53 1.17 13.64
CA ARG A 73 3.42 2.35 14.50
C ARG A 73 4.69 2.57 15.30
N ARG A 74 5.10 3.84 15.45
CA ARG A 74 6.18 4.25 16.36
C ARG A 74 5.65 4.37 17.79
N ARG A 75 6.33 3.72 18.73
CA ARG A 75 6.11 3.86 20.17
C ARG A 75 7.30 4.57 20.80
N SER A 76 7.03 5.64 21.54
CA SER A 76 8.00 6.27 22.43
C SER A 76 8.25 5.32 23.60
N SER A 77 9.50 5.21 24.06
CA SER A 77 9.77 4.40 25.25
C SER A 77 9.16 5.08 26.47
N ASP A 78 8.22 4.41 27.14
CA ASP A 78 7.72 4.80 28.46
C ASP A 78 8.90 4.73 29.45
N GLY A 79 9.52 5.86 29.79
CA GLY A 79 10.60 5.92 30.78
C GLY A 79 11.93 6.53 30.36
N GLY A 80 11.95 7.53 29.47
CA GLY A 80 13.12 8.43 29.32
C GLY A 80 14.28 7.92 28.45
N GLY A 81 14.15 6.72 27.86
CA GLY A 81 15.07 6.23 26.84
C GLY A 81 14.68 6.78 25.45
N ARG A 82 15.55 7.56 24.80
CA ARG A 82 15.41 8.09 23.43
C ARG A 82 15.31 7.03 22.31
N ARG A 83 15.01 5.77 22.61
CA ARG A 83 14.93 4.70 21.62
C ARG A 83 13.51 4.59 21.10
N VAL A 84 13.38 4.78 19.80
CA VAL A 84 12.15 4.57 19.05
C VAL A 84 11.94 3.07 18.91
N ARG A 85 10.75 2.61 19.27
CA ARG A 85 10.31 1.23 19.07
C ARG A 85 9.14 1.18 18.08
N PHE A 86 8.92 0.01 17.50
CA PHE A 86 7.94 -0.22 16.46
C PHE A 86 7.05 -1.39 16.82
N THR A 87 5.77 -1.30 16.46
CA THR A 87 4.79 -2.39 16.54
C THR A 87 4.12 -2.54 15.19
N ALA A 88 3.87 -3.77 14.76
CA ALA A 88 3.02 -4.00 13.59
C ALA A 88 1.59 -3.61 13.90
N GLU A 89 0.89 -3.09 12.90
CA GLU A 89 -0.55 -3.01 12.93
C GLU A 89 -1.14 -4.37 12.52
N ARG A 90 -2.19 -4.81 13.20
CA ARG A 90 -2.80 -6.13 12.98
C ARG A 90 -4.08 -6.03 12.17
N GLU A 91 -4.71 -4.86 12.15
CA GLU A 91 -5.85 -4.58 11.29
C GLU A 91 -5.38 -4.15 9.90
N VAL A 92 -4.75 -5.09 9.20
CA VAL A 92 -4.08 -4.87 7.91
C VAL A 92 -5.02 -4.25 6.87
N TRP A 93 -6.30 -4.61 6.90
CA TRP A 93 -7.31 -4.10 5.98
C TRP A 93 -7.44 -2.56 6.01
N PHE A 94 -7.57 -1.97 7.21
CA PHE A 94 -7.70 -0.52 7.33
C PHE A 94 -6.46 0.22 6.83
N ILE A 95 -5.28 -0.39 7.00
CA ILE A 95 -4.04 0.18 6.48
C ILE A 95 -4.01 0.10 4.97
N VAL A 96 -4.38 -1.05 4.41
CA VAL A 96 -4.43 -1.21 2.95
C VAL A 96 -5.39 -0.17 2.37
N GLN A 97 -6.59 0.02 2.94
CA GLN A 97 -7.48 1.10 2.53
C GLN A 97 -6.82 2.48 2.62
N ASP A 98 -6.20 2.83 3.75
CA ASP A 98 -5.54 4.13 3.93
C ASP A 98 -4.40 4.34 2.92
N VAL A 99 -3.60 3.31 2.61
CA VAL A 99 -2.54 3.36 1.61
C VAL A 99 -3.11 3.52 0.21
N PHE A 100 -4.13 2.75 -0.15
CA PHE A 100 -4.80 2.88 -1.44
C PHE A 100 -5.40 4.29 -1.60
N GLN A 101 -6.02 4.84 -0.56
CA GLN A 101 -6.51 6.21 -0.54
C GLN A 101 -5.39 7.26 -0.65
N GLN A 102 -4.32 7.12 0.11
CA GLN A 102 -3.25 8.12 0.12
C GLN A 102 -2.44 8.15 -1.18
N TYR A 103 -2.21 6.98 -1.79
CA TYR A 103 -1.32 6.82 -2.93
C TYR A 103 -2.06 6.56 -4.24
N VAL A 104 -2.91 5.55 -4.31
CA VAL A 104 -3.57 5.14 -5.56
C VAL A 104 -4.61 6.16 -5.97
N TYR A 105 -5.51 6.55 -5.06
CA TYR A 105 -6.53 7.54 -5.37
C TYR A 105 -5.92 8.91 -5.73
N ARG A 106 -4.86 9.33 -5.02
CA ARG A 106 -4.14 10.58 -5.33
C ARG A 106 -3.46 10.55 -6.71
N GLU A 107 -2.87 9.41 -7.07
CA GLU A 107 -2.23 9.24 -8.38
C GLU A 107 -3.28 9.27 -9.49
N LEU A 108 -4.37 8.52 -9.35
CA LEU A 108 -5.51 8.55 -10.28
C LEU A 108 -6.04 9.98 -10.47
N GLN A 109 -6.17 10.75 -9.39
CA GLN A 109 -6.60 12.15 -9.44
C GLN A 109 -5.60 13.08 -10.18
N THR A 110 -4.31 12.79 -10.09
CA THR A 110 -3.27 13.58 -10.76
C THR A 110 -3.30 13.29 -12.25
N THR A 111 -3.29 12.02 -12.63
CA THR A 111 -3.34 11.59 -14.02
C THR A 111 -4.64 12.01 -14.72
N HIS A 112 -5.80 11.85 -14.07
CA HIS A 112 -7.08 12.29 -14.64
C HIS A 112 -7.11 13.82 -14.88
N ARG A 113 -6.46 14.62 -14.03
CA ARG A 113 -6.33 16.07 -14.25
C ARG A 113 -5.46 16.39 -15.47
N GLU A 114 -4.36 15.66 -15.69
CA GLU A 114 -3.53 15.84 -16.88
C GLU A 114 -4.25 15.42 -18.16
N ILE A 115 -4.96 14.28 -18.14
CA ILE A 115 -5.80 13.82 -19.26
C ILE A 115 -6.82 14.90 -19.65
N ARG A 116 -7.52 15.49 -18.67
CA ARG A 116 -8.48 16.60 -18.94
C ARG A 116 -7.82 17.88 -19.45
N ARG A 117 -6.55 18.13 -19.15
CA ARG A 117 -5.82 19.27 -19.73
C ARG A 117 -5.45 18.98 -21.18
N ALA A 118 -4.99 17.76 -21.47
CA ALA A 118 -4.68 17.32 -22.82
C ALA A 118 -5.93 17.37 -23.74
N GLU A 119 -7.07 16.87 -23.26
CA GLU A 119 -8.34 16.88 -24.02
C GLU A 119 -8.77 18.32 -24.39
N ARG A 120 -8.69 19.25 -23.44
CA ARG A 120 -9.00 20.68 -23.69
C ARG A 120 -8.03 21.32 -24.69
N GLY A 121 -6.73 21.05 -24.54
CA GLY A 121 -5.72 21.56 -25.46
C GLY A 121 -5.92 21.09 -26.90
N LEU A 122 -6.39 19.86 -27.11
CA LEU A 122 -6.73 19.35 -28.44
C LEU A 122 -8.02 19.96 -29.02
N GLY A 123 -9.01 20.22 -28.16
CA GLY A 123 -10.22 20.95 -28.55
C GLY A 123 -9.95 22.40 -28.97
N ASP A 124 -9.07 23.09 -28.24
CA ASP A 124 -8.69 24.48 -28.53
C ASP A 124 -7.76 24.60 -29.74
N ALA A 125 -6.94 23.58 -30.03
CA ALA A 125 -6.04 23.54 -31.18
C ALA A 125 -6.74 23.27 -32.52
N GLY A 126 -8.06 22.99 -32.52
CA GLY A 126 -8.82 22.73 -33.74
C GLY A 126 -8.34 21.49 -34.48
N GLY A 127 -8.27 20.34 -33.79
CA GLY A 127 -7.86 19.03 -34.33
C GLY A 127 -8.79 18.50 -35.44
N ALA A 128 -8.75 19.16 -36.60
CA ALA A 128 -9.56 18.88 -37.77
C ALA A 128 -8.82 18.05 -38.84
N ASP A 129 -7.64 17.52 -38.52
CA ASP A 129 -6.89 16.53 -39.29
C ASP A 129 -6.99 15.12 -38.66
N ASP A 130 -6.94 14.07 -39.48
CA ASP A 130 -7.21 12.67 -39.07
C ASP A 130 -6.39 12.20 -37.86
N ALA A 131 -5.15 12.69 -37.73
CA ALA A 131 -4.30 12.39 -36.58
C ALA A 131 -4.83 13.06 -35.29
N GLY A 132 -5.22 14.34 -35.34
CA GLY A 132 -5.80 15.03 -34.18
C GLY A 132 -7.08 14.35 -33.65
N GLY A 133 -7.89 13.79 -34.56
CA GLY A 133 -9.10 13.04 -34.21
C GLY A 133 -8.81 11.72 -33.48
N VAL A 134 -7.84 10.94 -33.95
CA VAL A 134 -7.45 9.67 -33.32
C VAL A 134 -6.86 9.89 -31.93
N GLU A 135 -6.02 10.90 -31.78
CA GLU A 135 -5.39 11.26 -30.51
C GLU A 135 -6.45 11.73 -29.49
N ALA A 136 -7.41 12.55 -29.94
CA ALA A 136 -8.52 13.02 -29.10
C ALA A 136 -9.40 11.85 -28.62
N GLU A 137 -9.69 10.88 -29.48
CA GLU A 137 -10.50 9.72 -29.12
C GLU A 137 -9.81 8.84 -28.09
N ARG A 138 -8.50 8.54 -28.27
CA ARG A 138 -7.72 7.77 -27.28
C ARG A 138 -7.64 8.47 -25.92
N ILE A 139 -7.52 9.79 -25.90
CA ILE A 139 -7.51 10.57 -24.66
C ILE A 139 -8.88 10.52 -23.97
N ARG A 140 -9.97 10.52 -24.74
CA ARG A 140 -11.33 10.38 -24.22
C ARG A 140 -11.57 8.98 -23.63
N GLU A 141 -11.20 7.92 -24.32
CA GLU A 141 -11.26 6.54 -23.81
C GLU A 141 -10.46 6.38 -22.51
N LEU A 142 -9.24 6.94 -22.47
CA LEU A 142 -8.41 6.91 -21.28
C LEU A 142 -9.03 7.71 -20.11
N ARG A 143 -9.67 8.86 -20.40
CA ARG A 143 -10.39 9.64 -19.40
C ARG A 143 -11.52 8.83 -18.77
N GLU A 144 -12.31 8.13 -19.57
CA GLU A 144 -13.43 7.32 -19.11
C GLU A 144 -12.93 6.16 -18.24
N THR A 145 -11.91 5.45 -18.69
CA THR A 145 -11.27 4.38 -17.90
C THR A 145 -10.79 4.89 -16.53
N TYR A 146 -10.13 6.06 -16.50
CA TYR A 146 -9.65 6.65 -15.24
C TYR A 146 -10.80 7.19 -14.35
N ALA A 147 -11.92 7.60 -14.95
CA ALA A 147 -13.10 8.01 -14.20
C ALA A 147 -13.75 6.81 -13.51
N ASP A 148 -13.91 5.70 -14.23
CA ASP A 148 -14.47 4.45 -13.70
C ASP A 148 -13.59 3.87 -12.58
N LEU A 149 -12.27 3.82 -12.81
CA LEU A 149 -11.31 3.37 -11.79
C LEU A 149 -11.37 4.22 -10.52
N ARG A 150 -11.53 5.53 -10.67
CA ARG A 150 -11.64 6.44 -9.52
C ARG A 150 -12.92 6.13 -8.73
N GLU A 151 -14.06 5.97 -9.39
CA GLU A 151 -15.34 5.68 -8.73
C GLU A 151 -15.27 4.34 -7.98
N ILE A 152 -14.70 3.30 -8.60
CA ILE A 152 -14.47 2.01 -7.95
C ILE A 152 -13.59 2.18 -6.71
N VAL A 153 -12.48 2.90 -6.83
CA VAL A 153 -11.58 3.13 -5.69
C VAL A 153 -12.30 3.87 -4.58
N GLU A 154 -13.07 4.92 -4.87
CA GLU A 154 -13.88 5.64 -3.86
C GLU A 154 -14.85 4.70 -3.15
N LEU A 155 -15.62 3.92 -3.90
CA LEU A 155 -16.60 2.98 -3.35
C LEU A 155 -15.97 1.93 -2.43
N VAL A 156 -14.85 1.34 -2.86
CA VAL A 156 -14.17 0.28 -2.09
C VAL A 156 -13.45 0.84 -0.86
N SER A 157 -13.11 2.13 -0.88
CA SER A 157 -12.36 2.75 0.21
C SER A 157 -13.19 3.04 1.46
N ASP A 158 -14.52 3.03 1.35
CA ASP A 158 -15.41 3.22 2.51
C ASP A 158 -15.90 1.88 3.09
N LEU A 159 -15.54 0.74 2.47
CA LEU A 159 -16.00 -0.59 2.86
C LEU A 159 -14.96 -1.33 3.71
N SER A 160 -15.40 -1.94 4.81
CA SER A 160 -14.62 -2.96 5.50
C SER A 160 -14.46 -4.23 4.65
N ALA A 161 -13.51 -5.10 5.01
CA ALA A 161 -13.28 -6.37 4.29
C ALA A 161 -14.54 -7.24 4.26
N ALA A 162 -15.32 -7.20 5.35
CA ALA A 162 -16.58 -7.92 5.46
C ALA A 162 -17.65 -7.31 4.55
N GLU A 163 -17.81 -5.99 4.56
CA GLU A 163 -18.78 -5.31 3.70
C GLU A 163 -18.45 -5.47 2.22
N LEU A 164 -17.17 -5.43 1.84
CA LEU A 164 -16.74 -5.69 0.46
C LEU A 164 -17.02 -7.13 0.05
N ARG A 165 -16.76 -8.10 0.92
CA ARG A 165 -17.06 -9.52 0.69
C ARG A 165 -18.56 -9.71 0.46
N ASP A 166 -19.40 -9.14 1.33
CA ASP A 166 -20.86 -9.26 1.25
C ASP A 166 -21.42 -8.55 0.00
N ALA A 167 -20.84 -7.40 -0.39
CA ALA A 167 -21.19 -6.69 -1.62
C ALA A 167 -20.86 -7.51 -2.88
N LEU A 168 -19.75 -8.23 -2.89
CA LEU A 168 -19.38 -9.11 -4.01
C LEU A 168 -20.25 -10.38 -4.05
N GLU A 169 -20.52 -11.00 -2.90
CA GLU A 169 -21.37 -12.21 -2.80
C GLU A 169 -22.85 -11.95 -3.14
N SER A 170 -23.32 -10.71 -3.00
CA SER A 170 -24.67 -10.31 -3.40
C SER A 170 -24.81 -10.06 -4.90
N TYR A 171 -23.70 -9.85 -5.62
CA TYR A 171 -23.67 -9.73 -7.09
C TYR A 171 -23.60 -11.09 -7.82
N GLU A 172 -23.11 -12.15 -7.16
CA GLU A 172 -23.04 -13.51 -7.74
C GLU A 172 -24.36 -14.30 -7.61
N ARG A 173 -25.43 -13.69 -7.07
CA ARG A 173 -26.70 -14.37 -6.76
C ARG A 173 -27.87 -13.89 -7.61
#